data_AF-A0A7S2NUY5-F1
#
_entry.id   AF-A0A7S2NUY5-F1
#
_cell.length_a   1.000
_cell.length_b   1.000
_cell.length_c   1.000
_cell.angle_alpha   90.00
_cell.angle_beta   90.00
_cell.angle_gamma   90.00
#
_symmetry.space_group_name_H-M   'P 1'
#
loop_
_entity.id
_entity.type
_entity.pdbx_description
1 polymer ?
#
loop_
_entity_poly.entity_id
_entity_poly.type
_entity_poly.pdbx_seq_one_letter_code
_entity_poly.pdbx_strand_id
1 'polypeptide(L)'
;TSRVSNYVAKGLDPDYRRYYLSGYLTLQHVLSSFAMIHAGNNDAGNDNCNPLDFGDVWSIPMPTPFYSQNVFYVAAGFLLGLAIAMGFLYPTSRLVKSIVEEKESRMKETLLILGVKQWTHWISWVITAYISFVFIAIVMTAISTRSLLSHSSPVYVFFYYLFFCSSVIGFSFFLSVFFSK
;
A
#
# COMPACT_ATOMS: atom_id res chain seq x y z
N THR A 1 -26.88 7.16 -8.85
CA THR A 1 -26.93 8.29 -9.79
C THR A 1 -25.51 8.70 -10.12
N SER A 2 -24.90 8.60 -11.30
CA SER A 2 -25.21 8.05 -12.62
C SER A 2 -23.88 7.46 -13.15
N ARG A 3 -23.86 6.23 -13.66
CA ARG A 3 -22.66 5.69 -14.34
C ARG A 3 -22.71 6.18 -15.77
N VAL A 4 -21.92 7.20 -16.09
CA VAL A 4 -21.62 7.56 -17.48
C VAL A 4 -20.79 6.42 -18.07
N SER A 5 -21.46 5.51 -18.77
CA SER A 5 -20.82 4.45 -19.54
C SER A 5 -20.10 5.10 -20.72
N ASN A 6 -18.79 5.28 -20.60
CA ASN A 6 -17.94 5.65 -21.72
C ASN A 6 -17.79 4.41 -22.61
N TYR A 7 -18.38 4.43 -23.80
CA TYR A 7 -18.24 3.39 -24.83
C TYR A 7 -16.90 3.47 -25.59
N VAL A 8 -16.05 4.44 -25.22
CA VAL A 8 -14.70 4.61 -25.75
C VAL A 8 -13.71 3.84 -24.86
N ALA A 9 -12.79 3.12 -25.50
CA ALA A 9 -11.85 2.15 -24.94
C ALA A 9 -11.44 2.39 -23.48
N LYS A 10 -11.80 1.43 -22.60
CA LYS A 10 -11.21 1.27 -21.27
C LYS A 10 -9.71 1.09 -21.44
N GLY A 11 -8.92 2.14 -21.21
CA GLY A 11 -7.46 2.09 -21.29
C GLY A 11 -6.78 3.28 -21.97
N LEU A 12 -7.53 4.20 -22.60
CA LEU A 12 -6.96 5.49 -23.03
C LEU A 12 -6.79 6.42 -21.83
N ASP A 13 -5.59 6.96 -21.67
CA ASP A 13 -5.29 8.01 -20.70
C ASP A 13 -6.27 9.19 -20.90
N PRO A 14 -6.95 9.69 -19.83
CA PRO A 14 -7.82 10.86 -19.92
C PRO A 14 -7.16 12.08 -20.55
N ASP A 15 -5.85 12.26 -20.39
CA ASP A 15 -5.14 13.39 -20.96
C ASP A 15 -4.86 13.20 -22.46
N TYR A 16 -4.52 11.99 -22.89
CA TYR A 16 -4.46 11.65 -24.32
C TYR A 16 -5.81 11.88 -25.01
N ARG A 17 -6.92 11.51 -24.35
CA ARG A 17 -8.27 11.75 -24.87
C ARG A 17 -8.58 13.24 -25.04
N ARG A 18 -8.16 14.09 -24.08
CA ARG A 18 -8.35 15.55 -24.18
C ARG A 18 -7.56 16.13 -25.35
N TYR A 19 -6.34 15.66 -25.55
CA TYR A 19 -5.46 16.13 -26.61
C TYR A 19 -5.91 15.70 -28.01
N TYR A 20 -6.44 14.48 -28.13
CA TYR A 20 -6.97 13.95 -29.38
C TYR A 20 -8.31 14.61 -29.77
N LEU A 21 -9.20 14.85 -28.80
CA LEU A 21 -10.52 15.47 -29.04
C LEU A 21 -10.48 17.00 -29.12
N SER A 22 -9.42 17.67 -28.67
CA SER A 22 -9.33 19.13 -28.69
C SER A 22 -9.07 19.74 -30.07
N GLY A 23 -8.75 18.92 -31.08
CA GLY A 23 -8.34 19.41 -32.40
C GLY A 23 -6.92 20.01 -32.43
N TYR A 24 -6.17 19.90 -31.33
CA TYR A 24 -4.78 20.34 -31.30
C TYR A 24 -3.92 19.56 -32.31
N LEU A 25 -4.09 18.23 -32.40
CA LEU A 25 -3.33 17.38 -33.31
C LEU A 25 -3.48 17.82 -34.78
N THR A 26 -4.71 18.16 -35.17
CA THR A 26 -5.00 18.63 -36.52
C THR A 26 -4.33 19.98 -36.78
N LEU A 27 -4.33 20.89 -35.80
CA LEU A 27 -3.65 22.18 -35.92
C LEU A 27 -2.13 22.00 -36.00
N GLN A 28 -1.55 21.15 -35.16
CA GLN A 28 -0.12 20.81 -35.21
C GLN A 28 0.26 20.24 -36.58
N HIS A 29 -0.55 19.34 -37.13
CA HIS A 29 -0.31 18.77 -38.46
C HIS A 29 -0.33 19.84 -39.57
N VAL A 30 -1.33 20.73 -39.54
CA VAL A 30 -1.45 21.83 -40.51
C VAL A 30 -0.30 22.83 -40.36
N LEU A 31 0.08 23.19 -39.13
CA LEU A 31 1.17 24.13 -38.89
C LEU A 31 2.52 23.54 -39.29
N SER A 32 2.76 22.27 -38.96
CA SER A 32 4.01 21.57 -39.30
C SER A 32 4.17 21.40 -40.79
N SER A 33 3.09 21.00 -41.49
CA SER A 33 3.10 20.92 -42.96
C SER A 33 3.39 22.29 -43.57
N PHE A 34 2.73 23.36 -43.12
CA PHE A 34 2.95 24.73 -43.59
C PHE A 34 4.40 25.21 -43.41
N ALA A 35 4.98 24.98 -42.22
CA ALA A 35 6.35 25.38 -41.91
C ALA A 35 7.38 24.65 -42.78
N MET A 36 7.17 23.36 -43.06
CA MET A 36 8.02 22.56 -43.94
C MET A 36 8.02 23.08 -45.39
N ILE A 37 6.86 23.53 -45.91
CA ILE A 37 6.78 24.18 -47.24
C ILE A 37 7.63 25.46 -47.27
N HIS A 38 7.46 26.30 -46.26
CA HIS A 38 8.12 27.60 -46.21
C HIS A 38 9.62 27.49 -45.98
N ALA A 39 10.07 26.48 -45.22
CA ALA A 39 11.47 26.17 -45.05
C ALA A 39 12.08 25.59 -46.34
N GLY A 40 11.39 24.64 -47.00
CA GLY A 40 11.85 24.02 -48.24
C GLY A 40 11.96 24.98 -49.43
N ASN A 41 11.16 26.06 -49.46
CA ASN A 41 11.25 27.08 -50.51
C ASN A 41 12.54 27.94 -50.44
N ASN A 42 13.27 27.97 -49.32
CA ASN A 42 14.51 28.74 -49.19
C ASN A 42 15.76 27.96 -49.61
N ASP A 43 15.67 26.63 -49.69
CA ASP A 43 16.69 25.77 -50.26
C ASP A 43 16.28 25.46 -51.71
N ALA A 44 16.92 26.10 -52.68
CA ALA A 44 16.64 25.99 -54.12
C ALA A 44 17.01 24.62 -54.75
N GLY A 45 16.68 23.52 -54.06
CA GLY A 45 16.69 22.17 -54.61
C GLY A 45 15.32 21.83 -55.18
N ASN A 46 15.27 21.45 -56.45
CA ASN A 46 14.09 21.06 -57.21
C ASN A 46 13.49 19.72 -56.74
N ASP A 47 13.13 19.63 -55.46
CA ASP A 47 12.46 18.48 -54.89
C ASP A 47 10.98 18.84 -54.73
N ASN A 48 10.15 18.29 -55.61
CA ASN A 48 8.70 18.50 -55.70
C ASN A 48 7.95 17.80 -54.55
N CYS A 49 8.39 18.04 -53.32
CA CYS A 49 7.80 17.50 -52.12
C CYS A 49 6.45 18.20 -51.91
N ASN A 50 5.38 17.65 -52.48
CA ASN A 50 4.02 18.09 -52.21
C ASN A 50 3.75 17.89 -50.71
N PRO A 51 3.69 18.95 -49.90
CA PRO A 51 3.60 18.87 -48.44
C PRO A 51 2.20 18.47 -47.95
N LEU A 52 1.29 18.19 -48.89
CA LEU A 52 -0.03 17.61 -48.67
C LEU A 52 -0.05 16.09 -48.92
N ASP A 53 1.05 15.50 -49.37
CA ASP A 53 1.21 14.05 -49.59
C ASP A 53 1.77 13.33 -48.34
N PHE A 54 1.66 13.96 -47.16
CA PHE A 54 1.69 13.20 -45.91
C PHE A 54 0.35 12.47 -45.81
N GLY A 55 0.26 11.32 -46.46
CA GLY A 55 -0.93 10.45 -46.41
C GLY A 55 -1.43 10.30 -44.98
N ASP A 56 -2.75 10.32 -44.81
CA ASP A 56 -3.50 10.32 -43.55
C ASP A 56 -2.67 9.86 -42.33
N VAL A 57 -2.04 10.81 -41.65
CA VAL A 57 -1.25 10.54 -40.46
C VAL A 57 -2.21 10.22 -39.32
N TRP A 58 -2.42 8.92 -39.07
CA TRP A 58 -3.22 8.44 -37.96
C TRP A 58 -2.32 8.13 -36.76
N SER A 59 -2.67 8.69 -35.60
CA SER A 59 -2.04 8.35 -34.34
C SER A 59 -2.90 7.35 -33.57
N ILE A 60 -2.33 6.22 -33.18
CA ILE A 60 -2.95 5.30 -32.22
C ILE A 60 -2.06 5.20 -30.98
N PRO A 61 -2.65 5.21 -29.78
CA PRO A 61 -1.88 5.02 -28.55
C PRO A 61 -1.29 3.62 -28.50
N MET A 62 -0.11 3.50 -27.89
CA MET A 62 0.51 2.19 -27.63
C MET A 62 -0.43 1.34 -26.76
N PRO A 63 -0.59 0.03 -27.04
CA PRO A 63 -1.45 -0.83 -26.26
C PRO A 63 -1.02 -0.84 -24.79
N THR A 64 -1.94 -0.45 -23.90
CA THR A 64 -1.73 -0.49 -22.47
C THR A 64 -2.19 -1.83 -21.91
N PRO A 65 -1.43 -2.47 -21.00
CA PRO A 65 -1.88 -3.69 -20.35
C PRO A 65 -3.16 -3.43 -19.55
N PHE A 66 -4.06 -4.41 -19.52
CA PHE A 66 -5.29 -4.31 -18.74
C PHE A 66 -4.97 -4.32 -17.25
N TYR A 67 -4.88 -3.14 -16.63
CA TYR A 67 -4.69 -2.98 -15.20
C TYR A 67 -5.76 -2.04 -14.63
N SER A 68 -6.48 -2.50 -13.63
CA SER A 68 -7.42 -1.68 -12.87
C SER A 68 -6.75 -1.27 -11.57
N GLN A 69 -6.10 -0.10 -11.58
CA GLN A 69 -5.56 0.49 -10.36
C GLN A 69 -6.67 1.20 -9.61
N ASN A 70 -7.01 0.72 -8.42
CA ASN A 70 -7.84 1.49 -7.52
C ASN A 70 -6.94 2.50 -6.81
N VAL A 71 -7.17 3.79 -7.07
CA VAL A 71 -6.46 4.91 -6.43
C VAL A 71 -6.53 4.80 -4.90
N PHE A 72 -7.62 4.23 -4.37
CA PHE A 72 -7.77 3.93 -2.95
C PHE A 72 -6.62 3.08 -2.40
N TYR A 73 -6.24 1.98 -3.04
CA TYR A 73 -5.17 1.11 -2.50
C TYR A 73 -3.79 1.75 -2.55
N VAL A 74 -3.55 2.64 -3.52
CA VAL A 74 -2.29 3.39 -3.62
C VAL A 74 -2.15 4.38 -2.47
N ALA A 75 -3.20 5.14 -2.19
CA ALA A 75 -3.22 6.08 -1.06
C ALA A 75 -3.33 5.35 0.29
N ALA A 76 -4.10 4.26 0.34
CA ALA A 76 -4.35 3.49 1.55
C ALA A 76 -3.13 2.69 2.00
N GLY A 77 -2.19 2.33 1.11
CA GLY A 77 -1.02 1.54 1.50
C GLY A 77 -0.24 2.14 2.68
N PHE A 78 0.06 3.44 2.62
CA PHE A 78 0.75 4.14 3.72
C PHE A 78 -0.13 4.26 4.98
N LEU A 79 -1.40 4.64 4.81
CA LEU A 79 -2.34 4.81 5.91
C LEU A 79 -2.66 3.50 6.63
N LEU A 80 -2.69 2.38 5.91
CA LEU A 80 -3.01 1.05 6.44
C LEU A 80 -1.90 0.58 7.38
N GLY A 81 -0.63 0.81 7.03
CA GLY A 81 0.50 0.53 7.93
C GLY A 81 0.40 1.34 9.24
N LEU A 82 0.13 2.63 9.13
CA LEU A 82 -0.03 3.50 10.29
C LEU A 82 -1.25 3.12 11.15
N ALA A 83 -2.37 2.77 10.53
CA ALA A 83 -3.58 2.33 11.22
C ALA A 83 -3.36 1.02 12.00
N ILE A 84 -2.62 0.06 11.42
CA ILE A 84 -2.24 -1.17 12.11
C ILE A 84 -1.36 -0.84 13.33
N ALA A 85 -0.34 0.00 13.17
CA ALA A 85 0.54 0.39 14.28
C ALA A 85 -0.25 1.04 15.43
N MET A 86 -1.17 1.95 15.12
CA MET A 86 -2.06 2.59 16.10
C MET A 86 -2.99 1.59 16.78
N GLY A 87 -3.58 0.65 16.04
CA GLY A 87 -4.45 -0.39 16.60
C GLY A 87 -3.74 -1.32 17.57
N PHE A 88 -2.45 -1.60 17.33
CA PHE A 88 -1.63 -2.42 18.21
C PHE A 88 -1.05 -1.66 19.41
N LEU A 89 -1.18 -0.33 19.46
CA LEU A 89 -0.72 0.45 20.61
C LEU A 89 -1.45 0.04 21.90
N TYR A 90 -2.77 -0.15 21.83
CA TYR A 90 -3.58 -0.57 22.98
C TYR A 90 -3.16 -1.93 23.58
N PRO A 91 -3.08 -3.04 22.82
CA PRO A 91 -2.63 -4.32 23.36
C PRO A 91 -1.17 -4.26 23.85
N THR A 92 -0.31 -3.45 23.21
CA THR A 92 1.07 -3.21 23.67
C THR A 92 1.09 -2.56 25.04
N SER A 93 0.35 -1.46 25.25
CA SER A 93 0.25 -0.78 26.54
C SER A 93 -0.32 -1.67 27.63
N ARG A 94 -1.34 -2.47 27.30
CA ARG A 94 -1.95 -3.43 28.24
C ARG A 94 -0.97 -4.51 28.66
N LEU A 95 -0.15 -5.01 27.72
CA LEU A 95 0.90 -5.98 28.03
C LEU A 95 2.00 -5.36 28.89
N VAL A 96 2.51 -4.17 28.56
CA VAL A 96 3.52 -3.47 29.40
C VAL A 96 2.98 -3.24 30.80
N LYS A 97 1.73 -2.78 30.93
CA LYS A 97 1.08 -2.58 32.23
C LYS A 97 1.02 -3.88 33.03
N SER A 98 0.63 -5.00 32.42
CA SER A 98 0.61 -6.29 33.13
C SER A 98 2.01 -6.71 33.62
N ILE A 99 3.07 -6.43 32.85
CA ILE A 99 4.45 -6.71 33.28
C ILE A 99 4.83 -5.85 34.49
N VAL A 100 4.45 -4.57 34.48
CA VAL A 100 4.77 -3.63 35.55
C VAL A 100 3.99 -3.99 36.83
N GLU A 101 2.70 -4.29 36.74
CA GLU A 101 1.88 -4.73 37.89
C GLU A 101 2.47 -6.00 38.54
N GLU A 102 2.94 -6.97 37.75
CA GLU A 102 3.63 -8.15 38.28
C GLU A 102 4.95 -7.82 38.97
N LYS A 103 5.70 -6.82 38.46
CA LYS A 103 6.94 -6.33 39.10
C LYS A 103 6.65 -5.64 40.43
N GLU A 104 5.63 -4.79 40.49
CA GLU A 104 5.25 -4.06 41.71
C GLU A 104 4.74 -4.99 42.81
N SER A 105 3.94 -5.99 42.45
CA SER A 105 3.44 -7.00 43.40
C SER A 105 4.55 -7.91 43.94
N ARG A 106 5.80 -7.79 43.46
CA ARG A 106 6.94 -8.65 43.82
C ARG A 106 6.61 -10.13 43.70
N MET A 107 5.76 -10.49 42.73
CA MET A 107 5.22 -11.85 42.61
C MET A 107 6.35 -12.89 42.43
N LYS A 108 7.47 -12.47 41.86
CA LYS A 108 8.71 -13.25 41.75
C LYS A 108 9.35 -13.59 43.09
N GLU A 109 9.34 -12.68 44.06
CA GLU A 109 9.88 -12.92 45.41
C GLU A 109 8.98 -13.90 46.18
N THR A 110 7.66 -13.74 46.08
CA THR A 110 6.69 -14.67 46.68
C THR A 110 6.84 -16.10 46.12
N LEU A 111 7.02 -16.23 44.80
CA LEU A 111 7.21 -17.52 44.14
C LEU A 111 8.53 -18.21 44.55
N LEU A 112 9.56 -17.40 44.82
CA LEU A 112 10.87 -17.89 45.26
C LEU A 112 10.81 -18.42 46.70
N ILE A 113 10.04 -17.78 47.59
CA ILE A 113 9.78 -18.28 48.95
C ILE A 113 9.03 -19.61 48.92
N LEU A 114 8.17 -19.83 47.91
CA LEU A 114 7.50 -21.12 47.67
C LEU A 114 8.40 -22.20 47.04
N GLY A 115 9.65 -21.90 46.71
CA GLY A 115 10.61 -22.87 46.16
C GLY A 115 10.51 -23.13 44.66
N VAL A 116 9.80 -22.28 43.90
CA VAL A 116 9.66 -22.42 42.44
C VAL A 116 10.84 -21.74 41.72
N LYS A 117 11.37 -22.39 40.68
CA LYS A 117 12.43 -21.81 39.83
C LYS A 117 11.90 -20.60 39.04
N GLN A 118 12.64 -19.48 39.10
CA GLN A 118 12.32 -18.22 38.41
C GLN A 118 12.14 -18.35 36.89
N TRP A 119 12.83 -19.31 36.26
CA TRP A 119 12.74 -19.58 34.83
C TRP A 119 11.36 -20.05 34.38
N THR A 120 10.69 -20.85 35.21
CA THR A 120 9.36 -21.39 34.91
C THR A 120 8.33 -20.26 34.77
N HIS A 121 8.45 -19.24 35.61
CA HIS A 121 7.55 -18.09 35.59
C HIS A 121 7.70 -17.27 34.30
N TRP A 122 8.93 -17.01 33.87
CA TRP A 122 9.20 -16.32 32.60
C TRP A 122 8.66 -17.07 31.39
N ILE A 123 8.85 -18.39 31.33
CA ILE A 123 8.37 -19.22 30.22
C ILE A 123 6.84 -19.23 30.19
N SER A 124 6.19 -19.41 31.35
CA SER A 124 4.74 -19.37 31.46
C SER A 124 4.18 -18.03 30.97
N TRP A 125 4.80 -16.92 31.36
CA TRP A 125 4.39 -15.58 30.96
C TRP A 125 4.51 -15.38 29.44
N VAL A 126 5.63 -15.79 28.84
CA VAL A 126 5.84 -15.66 27.38
C VAL A 126 4.80 -16.47 26.61
N ILE A 127 4.48 -17.68 27.07
CA ILE A 127 3.50 -18.55 26.43
C ILE A 127 2.08 -17.95 26.52
N THR A 128 1.66 -17.50 27.70
CA THR A 128 0.31 -16.91 27.87
C THR A 128 0.17 -15.61 27.09
N ALA A 129 1.19 -14.75 27.10
CA ALA A 129 1.23 -13.54 26.27
C ALA A 129 1.17 -13.91 24.78
N TYR A 130 1.98 -14.85 24.32
CA TYR A 130 1.99 -15.26 22.92
C TYR A 130 0.64 -15.80 22.44
N ILE A 131 -0.02 -16.67 23.22
CA ILE A 131 -1.35 -17.21 22.90
C ILE A 131 -2.38 -16.07 22.77
N SER A 132 -2.37 -15.10 23.69
CA SER A 132 -3.28 -13.96 23.63
C SER A 132 -3.07 -13.09 22.39
N PHE A 133 -1.81 -12.88 21.97
CA PHE A 133 -1.48 -12.13 20.76
C PHE A 133 -1.80 -12.91 19.48
N VAL A 134 -1.66 -14.23 19.46
CA VAL A 134 -2.09 -15.08 18.35
C VAL A 134 -3.60 -14.97 18.15
N PHE A 135 -4.38 -14.97 19.22
CA PHE A 135 -5.84 -14.77 19.13
C PHE A 135 -6.19 -13.41 18.50
N ILE A 136 -5.51 -12.34 18.92
CA ILE A 136 -5.65 -11.00 18.33
C ILE A 136 -5.28 -11.00 16.84
N ALA A 137 -4.20 -11.67 16.46
CA ALA A 137 -3.75 -11.79 15.07
C ALA A 137 -4.76 -12.52 14.19
N ILE A 138 -5.40 -13.59 14.69
CA ILE A 138 -6.46 -14.33 13.96
C ILE A 138 -7.65 -13.41 13.70
N VAL A 139 -8.12 -12.69 14.72
CA VAL A 139 -9.27 -11.78 14.60
C VAL A 139 -8.96 -10.65 13.61
N MET A 140 -7.78 -10.03 13.71
CA MET A 140 -7.37 -8.98 12.79
C MET A 140 -7.23 -9.48 11.35
N THR A 141 -6.70 -10.69 11.16
CA THR A 141 -6.62 -11.31 9.83
C THR A 141 -8.02 -11.50 9.24
N ALA A 142 -8.98 -12.00 10.02
CA ALA A 142 -10.34 -12.22 9.54
C ALA A 142 -11.04 -10.92 9.10
N ILE A 143 -10.80 -9.81 9.81
CA ILE A 143 -11.34 -8.49 9.48
C ILE A 143 -10.65 -7.94 8.22
N SER A 144 -9.32 -8.00 8.16
CA SER A 144 -8.53 -7.45 7.05
C SER A 144 -8.78 -8.17 5.72
N THR A 145 -8.93 -9.50 5.73
CA THR A 145 -9.27 -10.27 4.51
C THR A 145 -10.67 -9.93 3.99
N ARG A 146 -11.64 -9.66 4.87
CA ARG A 146 -13.01 -9.31 4.44
C ARG A 146 -13.15 -7.88 3.93
N SER A 147 -12.46 -6.92 4.55
CA SER A 147 -12.70 -5.50 4.30
C SER A 147 -11.70 -4.88 3.33
N LEU A 148 -10.41 -5.19 3.47
CA LEU A 148 -9.33 -4.46 2.82
C LEU A 148 -8.70 -5.26 1.67
N LEU A 149 -8.42 -6.56 1.89
CA LEU A 149 -7.59 -7.36 1.00
C LEU A 149 -8.36 -8.53 0.36
N SER A 150 -9.37 -8.21 -0.47
CA SER A 150 -10.23 -9.22 -1.12
C SER A 150 -9.49 -10.17 -2.07
N HIS A 151 -8.37 -9.73 -2.67
CA HIS A 151 -7.60 -10.52 -3.62
C HIS A 151 -6.39 -11.24 -3.01
N SER A 152 -6.06 -11.01 -1.74
CA SER A 152 -4.89 -11.61 -1.11
C SER A 152 -5.24 -12.91 -0.41
N SER A 153 -4.40 -13.93 -0.54
CA SER A 153 -4.62 -15.18 0.20
C SER A 153 -4.45 -14.97 1.71
N PRO A 154 -5.38 -15.46 2.54
CA PRO A 154 -5.43 -15.17 3.97
C PRO A 154 -4.21 -15.70 4.75
N VAL A 155 -3.54 -16.73 4.24
CA VAL A 155 -2.38 -17.36 4.89
C VAL A 155 -1.21 -16.38 5.02
N TYR A 156 -0.85 -15.64 3.96
CA TYR A 156 0.25 -14.67 4.05
C TYR A 156 -0.08 -13.50 4.99
N VAL A 157 -1.35 -13.07 5.00
CA VAL A 157 -1.81 -12.00 5.90
C VAL A 157 -1.72 -12.45 7.36
N PHE A 158 -2.07 -13.70 7.65
CA PHE A 158 -1.91 -14.27 8.98
C PHE A 158 -0.46 -14.28 9.44
N PHE A 159 0.46 -14.78 8.61
CA PHE A 159 1.89 -14.79 8.94
C PHE A 159 2.44 -13.38 9.16
N TYR A 160 2.01 -12.41 8.35
CA TYR A 160 2.39 -11.00 8.54
C TYR A 160 2.02 -10.49 9.93
N TYR A 161 0.78 -10.67 10.36
CA TYR A 161 0.34 -10.25 11.70
C TYR A 161 1.03 -11.04 12.83
N LEU A 162 1.33 -12.32 12.62
CA LEU A 162 2.03 -13.15 13.60
C LEU A 162 3.47 -12.64 13.85
N PHE A 163 4.23 -12.38 12.78
CA PHE A 163 5.57 -11.79 12.91
C PHE A 163 5.53 -10.41 13.55
N PHE A 164 4.53 -9.59 13.20
CA PHE A 164 4.32 -8.29 13.82
C PHE A 164 4.09 -8.42 15.33
N CYS A 165 3.20 -9.33 15.76
CA CYS A 165 2.95 -9.58 17.19
C CYS A 165 4.20 -10.06 17.93
N SER A 166 4.99 -10.94 17.31
CA SER A 166 6.27 -11.41 17.89
C SER A 166 7.24 -10.24 18.13
N SER A 167 7.33 -9.30 17.19
CA SER A 167 8.14 -8.10 17.33
C SER A 167 7.62 -7.19 18.44
N VAL A 168 6.30 -7.03 18.56
CA VAL A 168 5.67 -6.20 19.60
C VAL A 168 5.93 -6.76 21.00
N ILE A 169 5.88 -8.07 21.18
CA ILE A 169 6.19 -8.71 22.47
C ILE A 169 7.63 -8.39 22.88
N GLY A 170 8.60 -8.54 21.96
CA GLY A 170 10.01 -8.19 22.20
C GLY A 170 10.19 -6.70 22.54
N PHE A 171 9.53 -5.82 21.80
CA PHE A 171 9.56 -4.38 22.05
C PHE A 171 8.96 -4.00 23.41
N SER A 172 7.87 -4.65 23.80
CA SER A 172 7.22 -4.41 25.09
C SER A 172 8.08 -4.83 26.26
N PHE A 173 8.80 -5.95 26.14
CA PHE A 173 9.78 -6.35 27.13
C PHE A 173 10.90 -5.33 27.27
N PHE A 174 11.43 -4.84 26.13
CA PHE A 174 12.43 -3.79 26.12
C PHE A 174 11.92 -2.53 26.83
N LEU A 175 10.70 -2.07 26.50
CA LEU A 175 10.07 -0.93 27.17
C LEU A 175 9.89 -1.14 28.67
N SER A 176 9.52 -2.36 29.09
CA SER A 176 9.30 -2.66 30.51
C SER A 176 10.55 -2.45 31.38
N VAL A 177 11.76 -2.50 30.80
CA VAL A 177 13.03 -2.32 31.54
C VAL A 177 13.17 -0.88 32.07
N PHE A 178 12.63 0.11 31.36
CA PHE A 178 12.70 1.51 31.76
C PHE A 178 11.75 1.87 32.92
N PHE A 179 10.74 1.05 33.15
CA PHE A 179 9.76 1.26 34.22
C PHE A 179 10.13 0.42 35.44
N SER A 180 10.56 1.10 36.51
CA SER A 180 10.89 0.50 37.82
C SER A 180 9.71 0.58 38.82
N LYS A 181 8.66 1.31 38.45
CA LYS A 181 7.34 1.42 39.07
C LYS A 181 6.34 1.58 37.93
#